data_AF-A0A3D5NQ10-F1
#
_entry.id   AF-A0A3D5NQ10-F1
#
_cell.length_a   1.000
_cell.length_b   1.000
_cell.length_c   1.000
_cell.angle_alpha   90.00
_cell.angle_beta   90.00
_cell.angle_gamma   90.00
#
_symmetry.space_group_name_H-M   'P 1'
#
loop_
_entity.id
_entity.type
_entity.pdbx_description
1 polymer ?
#
loop_
_entity_poly.entity_id
_entity_poly.type
_entity_poly.pdbx_seq_one_letter_code
_entity_poly.pdbx_strand_id
1 'polypeptide(L)' 'AVKKFRENIDSGMLGVNLGVPAPMAFFPFSGYKDSFYGDLHVNGMDGVRFYTRTKMVTSRY' A
#
# COMPACT_ATOMS: atom_id res chain seq x y z
N ALA A 1 -10.49 -17.26 -14.33
CA ALA A 1 -11.18 -16.90 -13.08
C ALA A 1 -10.33 -16.01 -12.17
N VAL A 2 -9.18 -16.48 -11.68
CA VAL A 2 -8.30 -15.73 -10.75
C VAL A 2 -7.90 -14.34 -11.25
N LYS A 3 -7.53 -14.19 -12.52
CA LYS A 3 -7.20 -12.89 -13.12
C LYS A 3 -8.36 -11.89 -12.98
N LYS A 4 -9.57 -12.33 -13.33
CA LYS A 4 -10.80 -11.52 -13.21
C LYS A 4 -11.05 -11.12 -11.75
N PHE A 5 -10.86 -12.03 -10.80
CA PHE A 5 -10.99 -11.69 -9.39
C PHE A 5 -9.97 -10.62 -8.96
N ARG A 6 -8.69 -10.82 -9.29
CA ARG A 6 -7.61 -9.86 -8.96
C ARG A 6 -7.82 -8.47 -9.55
N GLU A 7 -8.38 -8.38 -10.76
CA GLU A 7 -8.53 -7.12 -11.49
C GLU A 7 -9.80 -6.33 -11.13
N ASN A 8 -10.82 -6.98 -10.57
CA ASN A 8 -12.13 -6.34 -10.34
C ASN A 8 -12.50 -6.17 -8.86
N ILE A 9 -11.63 -6.56 -7.92
CA ILE A 9 -11.91 -6.51 -6.48
C ILE A 9 -11.35 -5.23 -5.87
N ASP A 10 -12.18 -4.54 -5.09
CA ASP A 10 -11.82 -3.30 -4.41
C ASP A 10 -11.19 -3.56 -3.03
N SER A 11 -10.29 -4.52 -2.90
CA SER A 11 -9.63 -4.82 -1.61
C SER A 11 -8.18 -4.31 -1.64
N GLY A 12 -7.72 -3.71 -0.54
CA GLY A 12 -6.32 -3.27 -0.41
C GLY A 12 -5.33 -4.44 -0.35
N MET A 13 -5.76 -5.60 0.16
CA MET A 13 -4.97 -6.83 0.18
C MET A 13 -5.76 -7.99 -0.40
N LEU A 14 -5.08 -8.79 -1.23
CA LEU A 14 -5.66 -9.90 -1.96
C LEU A 14 -4.81 -11.16 -1.79
N GLY A 15 -5.41 -12.25 -1.33
CA GLY A 15 -4.82 -13.58 -1.31
C GLY A 15 -5.49 -14.51 -2.32
N VAL A 16 -4.71 -15.32 -3.03
CA VAL A 16 -5.22 -16.40 -3.89
C VAL A 16 -4.69 -17.71 -3.32
N ASN A 17 -5.59 -18.65 -2.97
CA ASN A 17 -5.25 -19.92 -2.31
C ASN A 17 -4.53 -19.74 -0.96
N LEU A 18 -4.91 -18.71 -0.19
CA LEU A 18 -4.28 -18.35 1.08
C LEU A 18 -5.37 -17.89 2.08
N GLY A 19 -5.24 -18.27 3.36
CA GLY A 19 -6.20 -17.89 4.41
C GLY A 19 -6.08 -16.45 4.91
N VAL A 20 -4.85 -15.92 5.01
CA VAL A 20 -4.60 -14.54 5.50
C VAL A 20 -3.54 -13.85 4.63
N PRO A 21 -3.92 -12.87 3.80
CA PRO A 21 -2.99 -12.17 2.91
C PRO A 21 -2.25 -11.03 3.62
N ALA A 22 -1.41 -11.39 4.61
CA ALA A 22 -0.54 -10.42 5.26
C ALA A 22 0.77 -10.25 4.46
N PRO A 23 1.06 -9.04 3.94
CA PRO A 23 2.29 -8.80 3.20
C PRO A 23 3.52 -8.78 4.11
N MET A 24 4.68 -9.11 3.56
CA MET A 24 5.97 -8.98 4.26
C MET A 24 6.24 -7.52 4.64
N ALA A 25 7.02 -7.29 5.70
CA ALA A 25 7.25 -5.96 6.30
C ALA A 25 7.74 -4.86 5.33
N PHE A 26 8.36 -5.23 4.22
CA PHE A 26 8.84 -4.29 3.20
C PHE A 26 7.75 -3.81 2.23
N PHE A 27 6.60 -4.47 2.20
CA PHE A 27 5.43 -4.06 1.43
C PHE A 27 4.44 -3.29 2.32
N PRO A 28 3.70 -2.32 1.75
CA PRO A 28 2.68 -1.60 2.47
C PRO A 28 1.53 -2.53 2.89
N PHE A 29 1.12 -2.43 4.15
CA PHE A 29 -0.08 -3.09 4.66
C PHE A 29 -1.29 -2.23 4.29
N SER A 30 -2.06 -2.67 3.28
CA SER A 30 -3.06 -1.84 2.63
C SER A 30 -4.50 -2.19 2.99
N GLY A 31 -5.36 -1.18 3.11
CA GLY A 31 -6.80 -1.33 3.25
C GLY A 31 -7.52 -0.41 2.28
N TYR A 32 -8.77 -0.76 1.94
CA TYR A 32 -9.60 0.04 1.03
C TYR A 32 -11.02 0.17 1.60
N LYS A 33 -11.76 1.22 1.19
CA LYS A 33 -13.07 1.61 1.78
C LYS A 33 -12.92 1.94 3.27
N ASP A 34 -13.82 1.48 4.12
CA ASP A 34 -13.77 1.71 5.57
C ASP A 34 -12.69 0.88 6.31
N SER A 35 -11.81 0.20 5.57
CA SER A 35 -10.72 -0.61 6.16
C SER A 35 -9.46 0.20 6.45
N PHE A 36 -9.33 1.41 5.87
CA PHE A 36 -8.17 2.27 6.08
C PHE A 36 -8.53 3.73 5.83
N TYR A 37 -8.01 4.62 6.68
CA TYR A 37 -8.16 6.06 6.54
C TYR A 37 -6.79 6.69 6.30
N GLY A 38 -6.65 7.37 5.17
CA GLY A 38 -5.41 7.99 4.74
C GLY A 38 -4.97 7.52 3.37
N ASP A 39 -3.93 8.17 2.84
CA ASP A 39 -3.32 7.89 1.55
C ASP A 39 -2.08 6.97 1.67
N LEU A 40 -1.29 7.15 2.73
CA LEU A 40 -0.07 6.39 3.00
C LEU A 40 -0.34 5.24 3.98
N HIS A 41 -0.05 4.01 3.54
CA HIS A 41 -0.20 2.80 4.33
C HIS A 41 0.90 2.61 5.39
N VAL A 42 0.69 1.64 6.29
CA VAL A 42 1.46 1.51 7.54
C VAL A 42 2.93 1.11 7.33
N ASN A 43 3.20 0.17 6.43
CA ASN A 43 4.50 -0.50 6.29
C ASN A 43 5.21 -0.14 4.97
N GLY A 44 6.45 -0.62 4.80
CA GLY A 44 7.23 -0.43 3.59
C GLY A 44 7.57 1.03 3.30
N MET A 45 7.61 1.40 2.03
CA MET A 45 7.96 2.76 1.60
C MET A 45 6.91 3.80 2.00
N ASP A 46 5.65 3.40 2.13
CA ASP A 46 4.57 4.30 2.55
C ASP A 46 4.76 4.74 4.00
N GLY A 47 5.17 3.83 4.89
CA GLY A 47 5.54 4.18 6.27
C GLY A 47 6.71 5.17 6.33
N VAL A 48 7.74 4.98 5.49
CA VAL A 48 8.86 5.93 5.39
C VAL A 48 8.39 7.30 4.92
N ARG A 49 7.52 7.35 3.90
CA ARG A 49 6.93 8.60 3.39
C ARG A 49 6.02 9.27 4.41
N PHE A 50 5.34 8.51 5.27
CA PHE A 50 4.47 9.06 6.31
C PHE A 50 5.29 9.75 7.41
N TYR A 51 6.41 9.14 7.82
CA TYR A 51 7.29 9.71 8.86
C TYR A 51 8.30 10.73 8.34
N THR A 52 8.38 10.95 7.03
CA THR A 52 9.32 11.91 6.44
C THR A 52 8.57 12.95 5.59
N ARG A 53 9.25 14.05 5.28
CA ARG A 53 8.72 15.08 4.38
C ARG A 53 9.64 15.22 3.19
N THR A 54 9.07 15.26 1.98
CA THR A 54 9.83 15.53 0.77
C THR A 54 10.28 16.99 0.75
N LYS A 55 11.59 17.22 0.56
CA LYS A 55 12.16 18.55 0.36
C LYS A 55 12.77 18.63 -1.03
N MET A 56 12.30 19.58 -1.85
CA MET A 56 12.86 19.85 -3.17
C MET A 56 13.85 21.01 -3.09
N VAL A 57 15.01 20.88 -3.76
CA VAL A 57 16.03 21.93 -3.84
C VAL A 57 16.33 22.20 -5.30
N THR A 58 16.19 23.45 -5.73
CA THR A 58 16.58 23.91 -7.07
C THR A 58 17.70 24.93 -6.91
N SER A 59 18.84 24.68 -7.56
CA SER A 59 20.01 25.57 -7.52
C SER A 59 20.47 25.88 -8.93
N ARG A 60 20.79 27.14 -9.20
CA ARG A 60 21.47 27.59 -10.42
C ARG A 60 22.75 28.33 -10.00
N TYR A 61 23.85 28.02 -10.68
CA TYR A 61 25.13 28.69 -10.53
C TYR A 61 25.17 29.95 -11.41
#